data_AF-A0A812JIF3-F1
#
_entry.id   AF-A0A812JIF3-F1
#
_cell.length_a   1.000
_cell.length_b   1.000
_cell.length_c   1.000
_cell.angle_alpha   90.00
_cell.angle_beta   90.00
_cell.angle_gamma   90.00
#
_symmetry.space_group_name_H-M   'P 1'
#
loop_
_entity.id
_entity.type
_entity.pdbx_description
1 polymer ?
#
loop_
_entity_poly.entity_id
_entity_poly.type
_entity_poly.pdbx_seq_one_letter_code
_entity_poly.pdbx_strand_id
1 'polypeptide(L)'
;MAQLWPKERLALSAAECAQMPAIVIHDHDPDVQRADPSDLRLQSRGVKRPAPVAADPLPEESAAANGPNKETKATGFQAKAVARLVEALKEGGEPGGPGAEGAEGAEGAEGSEFTESTRRLAEALAAAFVQIWGLLPESAQRLRALMAALRSNAGFRVLVRQRAAVLGPEKLAMALAREDPRSWADDQLKAKRAEWQRESLAEAAPQQGGVERPCPECGGRALYETGASQNFKISKSFSHYRCIELNCGKETHLTE
;
A
#
# COMPACT_ATOMS: atom_id res chain seq x y z
N MET A 1 -9.57 24.76 35.07
CA MET A 1 -8.56 24.13 35.95
C MET A 1 -7.69 23.24 35.08
N ALA A 2 -6.46 23.68 34.76
CA ALA A 2 -5.56 22.96 33.87
C ALA A 2 -4.82 21.85 34.65
N GLN A 3 -4.91 20.61 34.18
CA GLN A 3 -4.14 19.48 34.71
C GLN A 3 -2.72 19.53 34.13
N LEU A 4 -1.74 19.72 35.02
CA LEU A 4 -0.31 19.62 34.72
C LEU A 4 0.09 18.14 34.69
N TRP A 5 0.54 17.64 33.54
CA TRP A 5 1.24 16.35 33.46
C TRP A 5 2.66 16.48 34.02
N PRO A 6 3.14 15.53 34.85
CA PRO A 6 4.50 15.55 35.36
C PRO A 6 5.50 15.16 34.26
N LYS A 7 6.42 16.07 33.94
CA LYS A 7 7.45 15.95 32.88
C LYS A 7 8.74 15.21 33.31
N GLU A 8 8.74 14.43 34.38
CA GLU A 8 10.00 14.03 35.04
C GLU A 8 10.26 12.52 35.17
N ARG A 9 9.93 11.71 34.15
CA ARG A 9 10.53 10.37 34.04
C ARG A 9 10.84 10.01 32.60
N LEU A 10 11.99 10.50 32.11
CA LEU A 10 12.56 10.08 30.82
C LEU A 10 13.88 9.32 30.96
N ALA A 11 14.36 9.06 32.18
CA ALA A 11 15.56 8.28 32.41
C ALA A 11 15.25 7.08 33.31
N LEU A 12 15.54 5.88 32.82
CA LEU A 12 15.63 4.68 33.64
C LEU A 12 16.80 4.86 34.62
N SER A 13 16.57 4.49 35.87
CA SER A 13 17.62 4.49 36.88
C SER A 13 18.66 3.40 36.59
N ALA A 14 19.89 3.58 37.08
CA ALA A 14 20.95 2.60 36.92
C ALA A 14 20.58 1.20 37.46
N ALA A 15 19.68 1.13 38.45
CA ALA A 15 19.15 -0.12 38.99
C ALA A 15 18.19 -0.83 38.02
N GLU A 16 17.41 -0.08 37.24
CA GLU A 16 16.51 -0.62 36.21
C GLU A 16 17.31 -1.12 34.99
N CYS A 17 18.40 -0.45 34.64
CA CYS A 17 19.32 -0.93 33.59
C CYS A 17 20.00 -2.27 33.95
N ALA A 18 20.26 -2.53 35.23
CA ALA A 18 20.90 -3.77 35.68
C ALA A 18 19.97 -5.00 35.66
N GLN A 19 18.66 -4.81 35.54
CA GLN A 19 17.66 -5.89 35.52
C GLN A 19 17.18 -6.25 34.10
N MET A 20 17.71 -5.58 33.06
CA MET A 20 17.36 -5.93 31.68
C MET A 20 18.00 -7.27 31.28
N PRO A 21 17.23 -8.21 30.70
CA PRO A 21 17.79 -9.47 30.23
C PRO A 21 18.81 -9.20 29.11
N ALA A 22 19.95 -9.89 29.16
CA ALA A 22 20.97 -9.80 28.14
C ALA A 22 20.35 -10.18 26.78
N ILE A 23 20.28 -9.22 25.86
CA ILE A 23 19.88 -9.46 24.49
C ILE A 23 21.03 -10.24 23.84
N VAL A 24 20.85 -11.55 23.69
CA VAL A 24 21.76 -12.41 22.94
C VAL A 24 21.50 -12.14 21.46
N ILE A 25 22.34 -11.31 20.85
CA ILE A 25 22.37 -11.13 19.40
C ILE A 25 23.06 -12.38 18.84
N HIS A 26 22.27 -13.24 18.20
CA HIS A 26 22.83 -14.34 17.42
C HIS A 26 23.50 -13.75 16.17
N ASP A 27 24.83 -13.72 16.16
CA ASP A 27 25.61 -13.48 14.93
C ASP A 27 25.25 -14.58 13.93
N HIS A 28 24.57 -14.20 12.86
CA HIS A 28 24.37 -15.07 11.70
C HIS A 28 25.67 -15.13 10.90
N ASP A 29 26.09 -16.36 10.59
CA ASP A 29 27.28 -16.71 9.79
C ASP A 29 27.47 -15.85 8.53
N PRO A 30 28.71 -15.47 8.16
CA PRO A 30 29.03 -14.60 7.03
C PRO A 30 29.03 -15.31 5.67
N ASP A 31 28.11 -16.23 5.41
CA ASP A 31 28.06 -17.01 4.16
C ASP A 31 26.92 -16.58 3.21
N VAL A 32 26.53 -15.30 3.28
CA VAL A 32 25.76 -14.67 2.20
C VAL A 32 26.74 -14.30 1.09
N GLN A 33 26.90 -15.20 0.11
CA GLN A 33 27.58 -14.91 -1.15
C GLN A 33 26.97 -13.65 -1.75
N ARG A 34 27.67 -12.52 -1.62
CA ARG A 34 27.36 -11.29 -2.33
C ARG A 34 27.40 -11.62 -3.82
N ALA A 35 26.24 -11.54 -4.47
CA ALA A 35 26.17 -11.60 -5.93
C ALA A 35 27.14 -10.55 -6.50
N ASP A 36 28.02 -10.99 -7.40
CA ASP A 36 28.99 -10.15 -8.06
C ASP A 36 28.23 -9.06 -8.86
N PRO A 37 28.50 -7.75 -8.64
CA PRO A 37 27.81 -6.67 -9.33
C PRO A 37 28.01 -6.69 -10.86
N SER A 38 28.86 -7.58 -11.38
CA SER A 38 29.08 -7.81 -12.80
C SER A 38 27.92 -8.56 -13.49
N ASP A 39 27.10 -9.33 -12.77
CA ASP A 39 25.99 -10.12 -13.35
C ASP A 39 24.74 -9.29 -13.72
N LEU A 40 24.67 -8.03 -13.27
CA LEU A 40 23.54 -7.13 -13.55
C LEU A 40 23.65 -6.38 -14.89
N ARG A 41 24.71 -6.60 -15.69
CA ARG A 41 24.97 -5.80 -16.92
C ARG A 41 24.41 -6.36 -18.23
N LEU A 42 23.75 -7.52 -18.24
CA LEU A 42 23.20 -8.12 -19.46
C LEU A 42 21.70 -8.35 -19.37
N GLN A 43 20.89 -7.28 -19.40
CA GLN A 43 19.49 -7.37 -19.88
C GLN A 43 18.77 -6.05 -20.22
N SER A 44 19.46 -4.92 -20.35
CA SER A 44 18.82 -3.66 -20.78
C SER A 44 18.98 -3.43 -22.29
N ARG A 45 18.33 -4.26 -23.12
CA ARG A 45 17.99 -3.89 -24.50
C ARG A 45 16.47 -3.72 -24.59
N GLY A 46 16.00 -2.46 -24.60
CA GLY A 46 14.74 -2.12 -25.25
C GLY A 46 13.62 -1.46 -24.45
N VAL A 47 13.86 -0.86 -23.27
CA VAL A 47 12.81 -0.06 -22.61
C VAL A 47 13.02 1.43 -22.91
N LYS A 48 12.19 1.98 -23.80
CA LYS A 48 12.03 3.44 -23.96
C LYS A 48 11.55 4.02 -22.63
N ARG A 49 12.39 4.83 -21.98
CA ARG A 49 12.04 5.64 -20.81
C ARG A 49 10.89 6.61 -21.19
N PRO A 50 9.79 6.69 -20.43
CA PRO A 50 8.87 7.82 -20.55
C PRO A 50 9.52 9.09 -19.95
N ALA A 51 9.20 10.23 -20.55
CA ALA A 51 9.63 11.55 -20.11
C ALA A 51 9.04 11.93 -18.73
N PRO A 52 9.66 12.85 -17.97
CA PRO A 52 9.14 13.30 -16.68
C PRO A 52 7.78 13.98 -16.86
N VAL A 53 6.76 13.44 -16.20
CA VAL A 53 5.40 13.98 -16.17
C VAL A 53 5.42 15.18 -15.22
N ALA A 54 5.22 16.36 -15.79
CA ALA A 54 4.86 17.57 -15.07
C ALA A 54 3.50 17.39 -14.38
N ALA A 55 3.33 18.09 -13.26
CA ALA A 55 2.16 18.06 -12.38
C ALA A 55 0.81 18.03 -13.13
N ASP A 56 -0.11 17.24 -12.57
CA ASP A 56 -1.51 17.06 -12.98
C ASP A 56 -2.22 18.34 -13.42
N PRO A 57 -2.81 18.36 -14.62
CA PRO A 57 -4.14 18.90 -14.82
C PRO A 57 -5.17 17.78 -14.63
N LEU A 58 -6.19 18.06 -13.81
CA LEU A 58 -7.41 17.26 -13.69
C LEU A 58 -7.93 16.84 -15.08
N PRO A 59 -8.49 15.63 -15.26
CA PRO A 59 -8.97 15.20 -16.57
C PRO A 59 -10.19 16.04 -16.97
N GLU A 60 -10.00 16.94 -17.93
CA GLU A 60 -11.08 17.54 -18.70
C GLU A 60 -11.82 16.45 -19.48
N GLU A 61 -13.16 16.56 -19.46
CA GLU A 61 -14.10 15.75 -20.22
C GLU A 61 -13.74 15.69 -21.72
N SER A 62 -13.13 14.59 -22.17
CA SER A 62 -13.05 14.30 -23.59
C SER A 62 -14.37 13.67 -24.06
N ALA A 63 -15.40 14.51 -24.20
CA ALA A 63 -16.63 14.18 -24.87
C ALA A 63 -16.45 14.25 -26.40
N ALA A 64 -15.91 13.21 -27.03
CA ALA A 64 -16.04 13.01 -28.48
C ALA A 64 -15.54 11.63 -28.94
N ALA A 65 -16.46 10.66 -29.06
CA ALA A 65 -16.50 9.59 -30.08
C ALA A 65 -17.50 8.50 -29.66
N ASN A 66 -18.80 8.79 -29.70
CA ASN A 66 -19.86 7.79 -29.55
C ASN A 66 -20.18 7.19 -30.92
N GLY A 67 -19.40 6.19 -31.32
CA GLY A 67 -19.80 5.29 -32.39
C GLY A 67 -20.74 4.19 -31.84
N PRO A 68 -21.68 3.67 -32.64
CA PRO A 68 -22.64 2.63 -32.22
C PRO A 68 -21.97 1.33 -31.74
N ASN A 69 -20.68 1.15 -32.03
CA ASN A 69 -19.86 0.02 -31.60
C ASN A 69 -19.37 0.12 -30.13
N LYS A 70 -19.51 1.30 -29.50
CA LYS A 70 -19.07 1.54 -28.10
C LYS A 70 -20.17 1.14 -27.11
N GLU A 71 -21.43 1.40 -27.45
CA GLU A 71 -22.59 1.05 -26.61
C GLU A 71 -22.78 -0.47 -26.52
N THR A 72 -22.67 -1.20 -27.63
CA THR A 72 -22.78 -2.67 -27.64
C THR A 72 -21.64 -3.35 -26.88
N LYS A 73 -20.43 -2.77 -26.90
CA LYS A 73 -19.30 -3.26 -26.09
C LYS A 73 -19.48 -2.95 -24.60
N ALA A 74 -20.03 -1.78 -24.27
CA ALA A 74 -20.31 -1.39 -22.89
C ALA A 74 -21.32 -2.34 -22.24
N THR A 75 -22.42 -2.64 -22.93
CA THR A 75 -23.48 -3.54 -22.42
C THR A 75 -22.97 -4.97 -22.24
N GLY A 76 -22.16 -5.47 -23.18
CA GLY A 76 -21.55 -6.80 -23.08
C GLY A 76 -20.55 -6.93 -21.92
N PHE A 77 -19.75 -5.89 -21.66
CA PHE A 77 -18.84 -5.84 -20.51
C PHE A 77 -19.62 -5.77 -19.19
N GLN A 78 -20.60 -4.87 -19.11
CA GLN A 78 -21.44 -4.70 -17.92
C GLN A 78 -22.20 -5.98 -17.57
N ALA A 79 -22.82 -6.65 -18.54
CA ALA A 79 -23.54 -7.91 -18.28
C ALA A 79 -22.64 -8.98 -17.66
N LYS A 80 -21.42 -9.14 -18.17
CA LYS A 80 -20.43 -10.08 -17.61
C LYS A 80 -19.95 -9.65 -16.23
N ALA A 81 -19.69 -8.36 -16.04
CA ALA A 81 -19.31 -7.79 -14.77
C ALA A 81 -20.39 -8.02 -13.69
N VAL A 82 -21.65 -7.77 -14.02
CA VAL A 82 -22.79 -7.97 -13.12
C VAL A 82 -22.89 -9.41 -12.68
N ALA A 83 -22.84 -10.38 -13.60
CA ALA A 83 -22.88 -11.79 -13.24
C ALA A 83 -21.80 -12.17 -12.21
N ARG A 84 -20.56 -11.72 -12.43
CA ARG A 84 -19.43 -12.01 -11.52
C ARG A 84 -19.51 -11.26 -10.19
N LEU A 85 -20.05 -10.05 -10.19
CA LEU A 85 -20.29 -9.27 -8.97
C LEU A 85 -21.40 -9.90 -8.13
N VAL A 86 -22.47 -10.39 -8.75
CA VAL A 86 -23.54 -11.11 -8.05
C VAL A 86 -22.98 -12.35 -7.35
N GLU A 87 -22.13 -13.13 -8.03
CA GLU A 87 -21.44 -14.27 -7.42
C GLU A 87 -20.61 -13.82 -6.19
N ALA A 88 -19.74 -12.83 -6.37
CA ALA A 88 -18.86 -12.35 -5.30
C ALA A 88 -19.64 -11.74 -4.12
N LEU A 89 -20.78 -11.10 -4.38
CA LEU A 89 -21.65 -10.54 -3.35
C LEU A 89 -22.48 -11.61 -2.63
N LYS A 90 -22.68 -12.80 -3.20
CA LYS A 90 -23.40 -13.91 -2.57
C LYS A 90 -22.51 -14.87 -1.79
N GLU A 91 -21.21 -14.90 -2.09
CA GLU A 91 -20.26 -15.77 -1.39
C GLU A 91 -20.33 -15.57 0.14
N GLY A 92 -20.40 -16.68 0.88
CA GLY A 92 -20.53 -16.71 2.34
C GLY A 92 -21.93 -16.40 2.88
N GLY A 93 -22.98 -16.62 2.09
CA GLY A 93 -24.37 -16.63 2.56
C GLY A 93 -24.69 -17.89 3.37
N GLU A 94 -24.24 -17.92 4.62
CA GLU A 94 -24.90 -18.63 5.71
C GLU A 94 -24.94 -17.62 6.87
N PRO A 95 -26.11 -17.15 7.32
CA PRO A 95 -26.25 -16.49 8.61
C PRO A 95 -26.14 -17.53 9.74
N GLY A 96 -25.08 -18.35 9.70
CA GLY A 96 -24.75 -19.33 10.73
C GLY A 96 -23.84 -18.70 11.78
N GLY A 97 -24.39 -17.78 12.58
CA GLY A 97 -23.81 -17.54 13.90
C GLY A 97 -23.86 -18.84 14.72
N PRO A 98 -22.91 -19.11 15.61
CA PRO A 98 -22.98 -20.28 16.49
C PRO A 98 -24.17 -20.09 17.45
N GLY A 99 -25.35 -20.59 17.07
CA GLY A 99 -26.57 -20.46 17.86
C GLY A 99 -27.91 -20.68 17.15
N ALA A 100 -27.96 -21.01 15.86
CA ALA A 100 -29.24 -21.26 15.16
C ALA A 100 -29.44 -22.76 14.82
N GLU A 101 -29.63 -23.58 15.85
CA GLU A 101 -30.32 -24.86 15.70
C GLU A 101 -31.83 -24.58 15.77
N GLY A 102 -32.53 -24.72 14.64
CA GLY A 102 -33.99 -24.80 14.61
C GLY A 102 -34.69 -23.68 13.86
N ALA A 103 -34.79 -23.81 12.53
CA ALA A 103 -35.93 -23.33 11.73
C ALA A 103 -35.84 -23.86 10.29
N GLU A 104 -36.12 -25.14 10.11
CA GLU A 104 -36.58 -25.64 8.80
C GLU A 104 -38.00 -25.09 8.58
N GLY A 105 -38.20 -24.15 7.64
CA GLY A 105 -39.56 -23.75 7.25
C GLY A 105 -39.80 -22.31 6.80
N ALA A 106 -38.89 -21.64 6.09
CA ALA A 106 -39.17 -20.34 5.46
C ALA A 106 -38.49 -20.17 4.09
N GLU A 107 -38.63 -21.18 3.22
CA GLU A 107 -38.20 -21.07 1.82
C GLU A 107 -39.31 -20.39 0.99
N GLY A 108 -39.08 -19.15 0.53
CA GLY A 108 -39.90 -18.61 -0.56
C GLY A 108 -39.81 -17.11 -0.79
N ALA A 109 -39.78 -16.28 0.25
CA ALA A 109 -39.88 -14.82 0.10
C ALA A 109 -38.55 -14.08 0.33
N GLU A 110 -37.78 -14.45 1.36
CA GLU A 110 -36.53 -13.75 1.72
C GLU A 110 -35.40 -13.94 0.69
N GLY A 111 -35.38 -15.10 0.01
CA GLY A 111 -34.44 -15.36 -1.08
C GLY A 111 -34.68 -14.48 -2.32
N SER A 112 -35.92 -14.05 -2.55
CA SER A 112 -36.27 -13.22 -3.72
C SER A 112 -35.73 -11.79 -3.56
N GLU A 113 -36.02 -11.15 -2.43
CA GLU A 113 -35.63 -9.77 -2.19
C GLU A 113 -34.10 -9.62 -2.03
N PHE A 114 -33.45 -10.59 -1.38
CA PHE A 114 -32.00 -10.61 -1.26
C PHE A 114 -31.31 -10.74 -2.62
N THR A 115 -31.84 -11.59 -3.51
CA THR A 115 -31.26 -11.78 -4.84
C THR A 115 -31.48 -10.58 -5.75
N GLU A 116 -32.64 -9.93 -5.66
CA GLU A 116 -32.93 -8.71 -6.42
C GLU A 116 -32.09 -7.52 -5.93
N SER A 117 -32.01 -7.28 -4.62
CA SER A 117 -31.19 -6.20 -4.06
C SER A 117 -29.71 -6.37 -4.38
N THR A 118 -29.20 -7.60 -4.29
CA THR A 118 -27.82 -7.94 -4.67
C THR A 118 -27.57 -7.69 -6.16
N ARG A 119 -28.53 -8.05 -7.01
CA ARG A 119 -28.45 -7.81 -8.45
C ARG A 119 -28.45 -6.31 -8.78
N ARG A 120 -29.35 -5.53 -8.18
CA ARG A 120 -29.39 -4.07 -8.34
C ARG A 120 -28.08 -3.40 -7.91
N LEU A 121 -27.49 -3.87 -6.81
CA LEU A 121 -26.18 -3.38 -6.37
C LEU A 121 -25.06 -3.73 -7.36
N ALA A 122 -25.04 -4.96 -7.89
CA ALA A 122 -24.07 -5.37 -8.89
C ALA A 122 -24.19 -4.56 -10.19
N GLU A 123 -25.42 -4.29 -10.63
CA GLU A 123 -25.71 -3.42 -11.79
C GLU A 123 -25.21 -1.99 -11.55
N ALA A 124 -25.52 -1.42 -10.40
CA ALA A 124 -25.03 -0.09 -10.01
C ALA A 124 -23.49 -0.02 -9.97
N LEU A 125 -22.83 -1.04 -9.42
CA LEU A 125 -21.37 -1.13 -9.40
C LEU A 125 -20.79 -1.20 -10.82
N ALA A 126 -21.27 -2.10 -11.67
CA ALA A 126 -20.77 -2.21 -13.04
C ALA A 126 -20.98 -0.89 -13.82
N ALA A 127 -22.13 -0.24 -13.64
CA ALA A 127 -22.42 1.05 -14.27
C ALA A 127 -21.47 2.15 -13.77
N ALA A 128 -21.28 2.29 -12.45
CA ALA A 128 -20.41 3.30 -11.86
C ALA A 128 -18.94 3.18 -12.32
N PHE A 129 -18.42 1.95 -12.42
CA PHE A 129 -17.05 1.72 -12.89
C PHE A 129 -16.89 2.10 -14.36
N VAL A 130 -17.86 1.77 -15.22
CA VAL A 130 -17.84 2.20 -16.63
C VAL A 130 -18.02 3.72 -16.75
N GLN A 131 -18.81 4.34 -15.89
CA GLN A 131 -19.03 5.78 -15.90
C GLN A 131 -17.77 6.56 -15.50
N ILE A 132 -17.05 6.12 -14.45
CA ILE A 132 -15.87 6.84 -13.93
C ILE A 132 -14.61 6.53 -14.75
N TRP A 133 -14.41 5.27 -15.13
CA TRP A 133 -13.15 4.82 -15.76
C TRP A 133 -13.28 4.52 -17.25
N GLY A 134 -14.49 4.59 -17.81
CA GLY A 134 -14.75 4.17 -19.18
C GLY A 134 -14.55 2.67 -19.41
N LEU A 135 -14.42 2.28 -20.67
CA LEU A 135 -14.08 0.91 -21.09
C LEU A 135 -12.57 0.73 -21.26
N LEU A 136 -11.80 1.20 -20.28
CA LEU A 136 -10.34 1.09 -20.26
C LEU A 136 -9.89 -0.18 -19.54
N PRO A 137 -8.69 -0.73 -19.84
CA PRO A 137 -8.15 -1.88 -19.11
C PRO A 137 -8.08 -1.67 -17.59
N GLU A 138 -7.83 -0.43 -17.17
CA GLU A 138 -7.80 -0.05 -15.75
C GLU A 138 -9.15 -0.26 -15.06
N SER A 139 -10.27 0.07 -15.72
CA SER A 139 -11.63 -0.17 -15.19
C SER A 139 -11.83 -1.66 -14.87
N ALA A 140 -11.41 -2.54 -15.78
CA ALA A 140 -11.53 -3.99 -15.63
C ALA A 140 -10.57 -4.52 -14.55
N GLN A 141 -9.41 -3.91 -14.37
CA GLN A 141 -8.49 -4.27 -13.29
C GLN A 141 -9.04 -3.87 -11.92
N ARG A 142 -9.55 -2.63 -11.78
CA ARG A 142 -10.14 -2.17 -10.52
C ARG A 142 -11.40 -2.95 -10.17
N LEU A 143 -12.24 -3.27 -11.15
CA LEU A 143 -13.40 -4.12 -10.93
C LEU A 143 -13.01 -5.54 -10.49
N ARG A 144 -11.95 -6.11 -11.08
CA ARG A 144 -11.39 -7.40 -10.63
C ARG A 144 -10.87 -7.32 -9.21
N ALA A 145 -10.21 -6.23 -8.82
CA ALA A 145 -9.75 -6.02 -7.45
C ALA A 145 -10.93 -5.92 -6.48
N LEU A 146 -12.01 -5.23 -6.84
CA LEU A 146 -13.23 -5.16 -6.03
C LEU A 146 -13.84 -6.55 -5.86
N MET A 147 -14.01 -7.30 -6.95
CA MET A 147 -14.51 -8.67 -6.87
C MET A 147 -13.61 -9.55 -5.99
N ALA A 148 -12.29 -9.46 -6.13
CA ALA A 148 -11.35 -10.22 -5.30
C ALA A 148 -11.49 -9.86 -3.82
N ALA A 149 -11.60 -8.56 -3.48
CA ALA A 149 -11.81 -8.09 -2.12
C ALA A 149 -13.15 -8.57 -1.55
N LEU A 150 -14.23 -8.53 -2.35
CA LEU A 150 -15.51 -9.10 -1.95
C LEU A 150 -15.36 -10.61 -1.66
N ARG A 151 -14.68 -11.39 -2.50
CA ARG A 151 -14.50 -12.83 -2.23
C ARG A 151 -13.68 -13.11 -0.97
N SER A 152 -12.56 -12.42 -0.79
CA SER A 152 -11.61 -12.72 0.28
C SER A 152 -11.96 -12.08 1.64
N ASN A 153 -12.72 -10.99 1.66
CA ASN A 153 -13.05 -10.25 2.88
C ASN A 153 -14.56 -10.28 3.17
N ALA A 154 -14.98 -11.17 4.06
CA ALA A 154 -16.38 -11.29 4.46
C ALA A 154 -16.93 -10.05 5.17
N GLY A 155 -16.12 -9.42 6.02
CA GLY A 155 -16.49 -8.17 6.71
C GLY A 155 -16.76 -7.04 5.71
N PHE A 156 -15.92 -6.93 4.68
CA PHE A 156 -16.13 -5.95 3.60
C PHE A 156 -17.41 -6.23 2.81
N ARG A 157 -17.74 -7.49 2.49
CA ARG A 157 -19.02 -7.81 1.82
C ARG A 157 -20.22 -7.36 2.65
N VAL A 158 -20.24 -7.70 3.94
CA VAL A 158 -21.33 -7.33 4.85
C VAL A 158 -21.46 -5.81 4.91
N LEU A 159 -20.35 -5.10 5.08
CA LEU A 159 -20.30 -3.65 5.11
C LEU A 159 -20.79 -3.01 3.81
N VAL A 160 -20.43 -3.56 2.65
CA VAL A 160 -20.90 -3.09 1.34
C VAL A 160 -22.42 -3.25 1.23
N ARG A 161 -22.98 -4.41 1.61
CA ARG A 161 -24.44 -4.64 1.60
C ARG A 161 -25.18 -3.71 2.56
N GLN A 162 -24.67 -3.54 3.79
CA GLN A 162 -25.26 -2.64 4.78
C GLN A 162 -25.23 -1.17 4.31
N ARG A 163 -24.08 -0.71 3.78
CA ARG A 163 -23.98 0.65 3.23
C ARG A 163 -24.89 0.86 2.03
N ALA A 164 -25.11 -0.17 1.20
CA ALA A 164 -26.02 -0.10 0.07
C ALA A 164 -27.47 0.07 0.54
N ALA A 165 -27.87 -0.59 1.61
CA ALA A 165 -29.20 -0.45 2.21
C ALA A 165 -29.43 0.96 2.80
N VAL A 166 -28.40 1.60 3.36
CA VAL A 166 -28.52 2.93 3.98
C VAL A 166 -28.42 4.07 2.95
N LEU A 167 -27.43 4.02 2.06
CA LEU A 167 -27.12 5.12 1.13
C LEU A 167 -27.81 4.98 -0.23
N GLY A 168 -28.29 3.78 -0.55
CA GLY A 168 -28.69 3.37 -1.89
C GLY A 168 -27.52 2.81 -2.71
N PRO A 169 -27.80 1.86 -3.62
CA PRO A 169 -26.77 1.15 -4.38
C PRO A 169 -25.98 2.08 -5.33
N GLU A 170 -26.63 3.05 -5.94
CA GLU A 170 -26.03 3.98 -6.92
C GLU A 170 -24.98 4.89 -6.28
N LYS A 171 -25.32 5.52 -5.15
CA LYS A 171 -24.41 6.41 -4.42
C LYS A 171 -23.21 5.65 -3.88
N LEU A 172 -23.44 4.47 -3.31
CA LEU A 172 -22.35 3.61 -2.84
C LEU A 172 -21.46 3.17 -4.00
N ALA A 173 -22.04 2.75 -5.11
CA ALA A 173 -21.28 2.30 -6.27
C ALA A 173 -20.36 3.40 -6.81
N MET A 174 -20.83 4.64 -6.89
CA MET A 174 -20.01 5.79 -7.28
C MET A 174 -18.88 6.08 -6.28
N ALA A 175 -19.16 5.95 -4.98
CA ALA A 175 -18.14 6.12 -3.95
C ALA A 175 -17.05 5.05 -4.05
N LEU A 176 -17.44 3.77 -4.15
CA LEU A 176 -16.52 2.64 -4.28
C LEU A 176 -15.70 2.74 -5.58
N ALA A 177 -16.31 3.12 -6.70
CA ALA A 177 -15.60 3.24 -7.97
C ALA A 177 -14.50 4.32 -7.95
N ARG A 178 -14.60 5.33 -7.07
CA ARG A 178 -13.56 6.36 -6.87
C ARG A 178 -12.52 5.97 -5.82
N GLU A 179 -12.82 5.01 -4.96
CA GLU A 179 -11.95 4.60 -3.87
C GLU A 179 -10.68 3.90 -4.39
N ASP A 180 -9.61 3.92 -3.59
CA ASP A 180 -8.40 3.15 -3.85
C ASP A 180 -8.67 1.67 -3.56
N PRO A 181 -8.43 0.74 -4.50
CA PRO A 181 -8.55 -0.70 -4.26
C PRO A 181 -7.78 -1.24 -3.04
N ARG A 182 -6.72 -0.54 -2.59
CA ARG A 182 -5.96 -0.94 -1.39
C ARG A 182 -6.79 -0.84 -0.11
N SER A 183 -7.79 0.04 -0.07
CA SER A 183 -8.66 0.27 1.09
C SER A 183 -9.66 -0.86 1.35
N TRP A 184 -9.98 -1.68 0.35
CA TRP A 184 -10.93 -2.79 0.46
C TRP A 184 -10.31 -4.06 1.07
N ALA A 185 -8.99 -4.06 1.26
CA ALA A 185 -8.29 -5.14 1.93
C ALA A 185 -8.81 -5.33 3.37
N ASP A 186 -8.63 -6.54 3.89
CA ASP A 186 -8.85 -6.81 5.31
C ASP A 186 -7.88 -6.01 6.19
N ASP A 187 -8.30 -5.69 7.40
CA ASP A 187 -7.55 -4.85 8.33
C ASP A 187 -6.24 -5.51 8.76
N GLN A 188 -6.20 -6.85 8.85
CA GLN A 188 -4.95 -7.58 9.05
C GLN A 188 -3.96 -7.37 7.90
N LEU A 189 -4.45 -7.38 6.66
CA LEU A 189 -3.59 -7.17 5.49
C LEU A 189 -3.14 -5.72 5.37
N LYS A 190 -3.99 -4.75 5.74
CA LYS A 190 -3.61 -3.34 5.83
C LYS A 190 -2.51 -3.13 6.87
N ALA A 191 -2.66 -3.73 8.05
CA ALA A 191 -1.65 -3.65 9.12
C ALA A 191 -0.30 -4.23 8.65
N LYS A 192 -0.30 -5.40 8.03
CA LYS A 192 0.92 -6.00 7.45
C LYS A 192 1.57 -5.13 6.37
N ARG A 193 0.78 -4.53 5.48
CA ARG A 193 1.31 -3.60 4.47
C ARG A 193 1.93 -2.36 5.10
N ALA A 194 1.32 -1.82 6.15
CA ALA A 194 1.86 -0.67 6.86
C ALA A 194 3.17 -1.03 7.59
N GLU A 195 3.24 -2.22 8.17
CA GLU A 195 4.46 -2.76 8.79
C GLU A 195 5.58 -2.91 7.77
N TRP A 196 5.34 -3.62 6.66
CA TRP A 196 6.31 -3.78 5.59
C TRP A 196 6.76 -2.44 5.00
N GLN A 197 5.84 -1.48 4.85
CA GLN A 197 6.20 -0.14 4.39
C GLN A 197 7.16 0.55 5.38
N ARG A 198 6.95 0.41 6.69
CA ARG A 198 7.88 0.96 7.70
C ARG A 198 9.23 0.27 7.66
N GLU A 199 9.25 -1.07 7.57
CA GLU A 199 10.48 -1.85 7.48
C GLU A 199 11.28 -1.50 6.23
N SER A 200 10.64 -1.47 5.06
CA SER A 200 11.30 -1.08 3.81
C SER A 200 11.83 0.34 3.84
N LEU A 201 11.15 1.28 4.50
CA LEU A 201 11.65 2.65 4.67
C LEU A 201 12.81 2.71 5.67
N ALA A 202 12.82 1.89 6.71
CA ALA A 202 13.93 1.80 7.66
C ALA A 202 15.17 1.19 7.00
N GLU A 203 15.01 0.18 6.15
CA GLU A 203 16.11 -0.42 5.36
C GLU A 203 16.63 0.52 4.28
N ALA A 204 15.75 1.26 3.61
CA ALA A 204 16.12 2.22 2.58
C ALA A 204 16.66 3.54 3.14
N ALA A 205 16.45 3.82 4.44
CA ALA A 205 17.05 4.98 5.08
C ALA A 205 18.58 4.82 5.02
N PRO A 206 19.32 5.81 4.47
CA PRO A 206 20.76 5.78 4.54
C PRO A 206 21.13 5.63 6.01
N GLN A 207 21.95 4.64 6.35
CA GLN A 207 22.45 4.47 7.72
C GLN A 207 22.97 5.83 8.18
N GLN A 208 22.22 6.49 9.08
CA GLN A 208 22.62 7.75 9.68
C GLN A 208 23.73 7.42 10.67
N GLY A 209 24.93 7.31 10.12
CA GLY A 209 26.05 6.70 10.79
C GLY A 209 27.08 6.40 9.74
N GLY A 210 27.75 7.46 9.26
CA GLY A 210 29.01 7.29 8.58
C GLY A 210 29.93 6.38 9.40
N VAL A 211 30.87 5.68 8.74
CA VAL A 211 31.78 4.77 9.45
C VAL A 211 32.58 5.60 10.47
N GLU A 212 32.50 5.25 11.76
CA GLU A 212 33.34 5.89 12.77
C GLU A 212 34.79 5.47 12.55
N ARG A 213 35.66 6.45 12.27
CA ARG A 213 37.12 6.25 12.16
C ARG A 213 37.87 7.37 12.88
N PRO A 214 39.16 7.17 13.19
CA PRO A 214 39.99 8.22 13.76
C PRO A 214 40.06 9.44 12.82
N CYS A 215 39.89 10.63 13.38
CA CYS A 215 40.09 11.90 12.69
C CYS A 215 41.56 12.02 12.27
N PRO A 216 41.86 12.35 11.01
CA PRO A 216 43.23 12.44 10.52
C PRO A 216 44.00 13.60 11.14
N GLU A 217 43.28 14.60 11.68
CA GLU A 217 43.85 15.84 12.21
C GLU A 217 44.18 15.74 13.70
N CYS A 218 43.27 15.21 14.51
CA CYS A 218 43.40 15.16 15.97
C CYS A 218 43.48 13.74 16.55
N GLY A 219 43.29 12.70 15.74
CA GLY A 219 43.23 11.31 16.20
C GLY A 219 41.95 10.93 16.97
N GLY A 220 41.05 11.88 17.22
CA GLY A 220 39.77 11.65 17.92
C GLY A 220 38.71 11.00 17.04
N ARG A 221 37.44 10.94 17.48
CA ARG A 221 36.39 10.28 16.68
C ARG A 221 35.89 11.18 15.54
N ALA A 222 35.70 10.60 14.36
CA ALA A 222 35.07 11.24 13.21
C ALA A 222 34.07 10.32 12.52
N LEU A 223 32.94 10.89 12.06
CA LEU A 223 31.95 10.22 11.23
C LEU A 223 32.32 10.41 9.77
N TYR A 224 32.45 9.31 9.02
CA TYR A 224 32.71 9.33 7.58
C TYR A 224 31.45 8.98 6.79
N GLU A 225 30.80 9.98 6.22
CA GLU A 225 29.67 9.81 5.32
C GLU A 225 30.18 9.58 3.89
N THR A 226 30.09 8.34 3.42
CA THR A 226 30.38 8.00 2.03
C THR A 226 29.11 8.02 1.21
N GLY A 227 29.07 8.83 0.15
CA GLY A 227 27.94 8.92 -0.75
C GLY A 227 28.36 8.83 -2.22
N ALA A 228 27.40 8.55 -3.09
CA ALA A 228 27.59 8.64 -4.54
C ALA A 228 26.67 9.72 -5.09
N SER A 229 27.24 10.78 -5.68
CA SER A 229 26.42 11.76 -6.40
C SER A 229 26.08 11.20 -7.79
N GLN A 230 24.78 11.06 -8.09
CA GLN A 230 24.32 10.76 -9.45
C GLN A 230 24.12 12.06 -10.23
N ASN A 231 25.22 12.76 -10.53
CA ASN A 231 25.18 13.75 -11.60
C ASN A 231 25.24 13.01 -12.94
N PHE A 232 24.31 13.32 -13.84
CA PHE A 232 23.82 12.54 -14.99
C PHE A 232 24.87 11.96 -15.99
N LYS A 233 26.18 12.14 -15.77
CA LYS A 233 27.27 11.62 -16.61
C LYS A 233 28.52 11.13 -15.86
N ILE A 234 28.62 11.30 -14.53
CA ILE A 234 29.79 10.87 -13.75
C ILE A 234 29.32 10.43 -12.35
N SER A 235 29.44 9.14 -12.02
CA SER A 235 29.31 8.67 -10.65
C SER A 235 30.60 9.00 -9.91
N LYS A 236 30.63 10.14 -9.20
CA LYS A 236 31.74 10.48 -8.31
C LYS A 236 31.36 10.04 -6.90
N SER A 237 32.14 9.13 -6.33
CA SER A 237 32.09 8.83 -4.89
C SER A 237 32.65 10.04 -4.15
N PHE A 238 32.03 10.39 -3.04
CA PHE A 238 32.56 11.38 -2.11
C PHE A 238 32.58 10.78 -0.72
N SER A 239 33.58 11.20 0.05
CA SER A 239 33.75 10.84 1.45
C SER A 239 33.78 12.14 2.24
N HIS A 240 32.70 12.46 2.96
CA HIS A 240 32.70 13.58 3.89
C HIS A 240 33.11 13.04 5.23
N TYR A 241 33.96 13.75 5.95
CA TYR A 241 34.19 13.44 7.34
C TYR A 241 33.90 14.64 8.22
N ARG A 242 33.31 14.35 9.39
CA ARG A 242 33.03 15.32 10.43
C ARG A 242 33.63 14.82 11.74
N CYS A 243 34.58 15.57 12.30
CA CYS A 243 35.11 15.25 13.61
C CYS A 243 34.07 15.56 14.70
N ILE A 244 33.85 14.60 15.61
CA ILE A 244 32.88 14.70 16.70
C ILE A 244 33.51 15.36 17.94
N GLU A 245 34.84 15.43 18.02
CA GLU A 245 35.53 16.03 19.15
C GLU A 245 35.29 17.55 19.23
N LEU A 246 34.81 18.01 20.38
CA LEU A 246 34.41 19.39 20.67
C LEU A 246 35.49 20.44 20.34
N ASN A 247 36.77 20.06 20.43
CA ASN A 247 37.89 20.97 20.21
C ASN A 247 38.42 20.97 18.77
N CYS A 248 38.05 19.98 17.94
CA CYS A 248 38.49 19.90 16.55
C CYS A 248 37.43 20.47 15.61
N GLY A 249 36.20 19.93 15.67
CA GLY A 249 35.03 20.42 14.91
C GLY A 249 35.21 20.53 13.39
N LYS A 250 36.29 20.01 12.81
CA LYS A 250 36.58 20.12 11.38
C LYS A 250 35.65 19.24 10.56
N GLU A 251 35.11 19.82 9.51
CA GLU A 251 34.35 19.15 8.46
C GLU A 251 35.13 19.27 7.15
N THR A 252 35.31 18.17 6.42
CA THR A 252 36.01 18.20 5.13
C THR A 252 35.31 17.32 4.10
N HIS A 253 35.16 17.86 2.90
CA HIS A 253 34.59 17.17 1.75
C HIS A 253 35.73 16.60 0.90
N LEU A 254 36.07 15.32 1.10
CA LEU A 254 37.04 14.64 0.25
C LEU A 254 36.30 14.13 -1.00
N THR A 255 36.62 14.71 -2.15
CA THR A 255 36.24 14.13 -3.44
C THR A 255 37.33 13.18 -3.90
N GLU A 256 37.01 11.90 -4.04
CA GLU A 256 37.89 10.91 -4.70
C GLU A 256 37.79 11.00 -6.22
#